data_AF-A0A6G3D796-F1
#
_entry.id   AF-A0A6G3D796-F1
#
_cell.length_a   1.000
_cell.length_b   1.000
_cell.length_c   1.000
_cell.angle_alpha   90.00
_cell.angle_beta   90.00
_cell.angle_gamma   90.00
#
_symmetry.space_group_name_H-M   'P 1'
#
loop_
_entity.id
_entity.type
_entity.pdbx_description
1 polymer ?
#
loop_
_entity_poly.entity_id
_entity_poly.type
_entity_poly.pdbx_seq_one_letter_code
_entity_poly.pdbx_strand_id
1 'polypeptide(L)'
;MSEPLHAHSALRLRLLLSALFVPLFLAGTVFFGVWAADTGSGDSPGRGTLVVVAVVCGAFALLAAADLLVVVRRLRSERGTGTR
;
A
#
# COMPACT_ATOMS: atom_id res chain seq x y z
N MET A 1 32.35 -1.42 21.23
CA MET A 1 31.95 -2.42 20.23
C MET A 1 30.44 -2.56 20.31
N SER A 2 29.71 -1.59 19.77
CA SER A 2 28.27 -1.45 20.03
C SER A 2 27.51 -1.20 18.74
N GLU A 3 27.49 -2.20 17.84
CA GLU A 3 26.60 -2.16 16.68
C GLU A 3 25.94 -3.52 16.41
N PRO A 4 24.86 -3.85 17.14
CA PRO A 4 23.84 -4.77 16.63
C PRO A 4 22.46 -4.10 16.45
N LEU A 5 22.26 -2.89 17.00
CA LEU A 5 20.94 -2.24 17.02
C LEU A 5 20.64 -1.38 15.77
N HIS A 6 21.66 -0.73 15.18
CA HIS A 6 21.46 0.09 13.98
C HIS A 6 21.19 -0.72 12.71
N ALA A 7 21.77 -1.92 12.59
CA ALA A 7 21.54 -2.80 11.44
C ALA A 7 20.08 -3.27 11.36
N HIS A 8 19.47 -3.60 12.51
CA HIS A 8 18.07 -4.02 12.55
C HIS A 8 17.09 -2.88 12.25
N SER A 9 17.40 -1.66 12.72
CA SER A 9 16.60 -0.46 12.43
C SER A 9 16.64 -0.08 10.95
N ALA A 10 17.81 -0.12 10.33
CA ALA A 10 17.95 0.15 8.89
C ALA A 10 17.18 -0.85 8.04
N LEU A 11 17.21 -2.15 8.39
CA LEU A 11 16.47 -3.18 7.67
C LEU A 11 14.95 -3.01 7.83
N ARG A 12 14.49 -2.73 9.05
CA ARG A 12 13.06 -2.46 9.35
C ARG A 12 12.54 -1.23 8.62
N LEU A 13 13.31 -0.14 8.62
CA LEU A 13 12.95 1.10 7.93
C LEU A 13 12.84 0.87 6.41
N ARG A 14 13.79 0.13 5.83
CA ARG A 14 13.80 -0.18 4.40
C ARG A 14 12.63 -1.08 4.01
N LEU A 15 12.27 -2.05 4.85
CA LEU A 15 11.06 -2.86 4.70
C LEU A 15 9.78 -2.03 4.80
N LEU A 16 9.70 -1.08 5.74
CA LEU A 16 8.55 -0.17 5.86
C LEU A 16 8.41 0.72 4.63
N LEU A 17 9.50 1.35 4.20
CA LEU A 17 9.52 2.18 3.00
C LEU A 17 9.12 1.36 1.78
N SER A 18 9.69 0.16 1.61
CA SER A 18 9.37 -0.72 0.49
C SER A 18 7.91 -1.21 0.55
N ALA A 19 7.42 -1.56 1.73
CA ALA A 19 6.03 -1.97 1.95
C ALA A 19 5.02 -0.84 1.70
N LEU A 20 5.40 0.43 1.82
CA LEU A 20 4.57 1.58 1.45
C LEU A 20 4.71 1.94 -0.04
N PHE A 21 5.93 1.88 -0.58
CA PHE A 21 6.21 2.24 -1.96
C PHE A 21 5.64 1.24 -2.96
N VAL A 22 5.72 -0.06 -2.67
CA VAL A 22 5.19 -1.12 -3.54
C VAL A 22 3.69 -0.97 -3.79
N PRO A 23 2.81 -0.87 -2.77
CA PRO A 23 1.38 -0.72 -3.01
C PRO A 23 1.04 0.63 -3.65
N LEU A 24 1.77 1.71 -3.35
CA LEU A 24 1.61 3.00 -4.03
C LEU A 24 1.91 2.90 -5.53
N PHE A 25 3.01 2.25 -5.90
CA PHE A 25 3.42 2.07 -7.29
C PHE A 25 2.47 1.12 -8.04
N LEU A 26 2.01 0.07 -7.35
CA LEU A 26 1.04 -0.87 -7.89
C LEU A 26 -0.31 -0.18 -8.14
N ALA A 27 -0.78 0.66 -7.21
CA ALA A 27 -1.99 1.46 -7.39
C ALA A 27 -1.88 2.42 -8.58
N GLY A 28 -0.74 3.10 -8.74
CA GLY A 28 -0.46 3.94 -9.90
C GLY A 28 -0.49 3.15 -11.22
N THR A 29 0.07 1.94 -11.21
CA THR A 29 0.08 1.04 -12.38
C THR A 29 -1.31 0.54 -12.74
N VAL A 30 -2.12 0.14 -11.75
CA VAL A 30 -3.52 -0.26 -11.97
C VAL A 30 -4.33 0.92 -12.47
N PHE A 31 -4.17 2.11 -11.89
CA PHE A 31 -4.86 3.32 -12.34
C PHE A 31 -4.52 3.66 -13.80
N PHE A 32 -3.23 3.66 -14.16
CA PHE A 32 -2.80 3.88 -15.53
C PHE A 32 -3.30 2.79 -16.49
N GLY A 33 -3.29 1.52 -16.08
CA GLY A 33 -3.78 0.41 -16.88
C GLY A 33 -5.29 0.48 -17.13
N VAL A 34 -6.07 0.82 -16.10
CA VAL A 34 -7.52 1.04 -16.22
C VAL A 34 -7.80 2.25 -17.09
N TRP A 35 -7.09 3.37 -16.88
CA TRP A 35 -7.26 4.56 -17.71
C TRP A 35 -6.92 4.28 -19.18
N ALA A 36 -5.84 3.54 -19.45
CA ALA A 36 -5.50 3.10 -20.79
C ALA A 36 -6.58 2.17 -21.40
N ALA A 37 -7.15 1.25 -20.61
CA ALA A 37 -8.22 0.38 -21.06
C ALA A 37 -9.55 1.13 -21.32
N ASP A 38 -9.81 2.19 -20.56
CA ASP A 38 -11.02 3.02 -20.66
C ASP A 38 -10.96 4.02 -21.82
N THR A 39 -9.77 4.30 -22.37
CA THR A 39 -9.67 5.05 -23.65
C THR A 39 -10.32 4.31 -24.84
N GLY A 40 -10.71 3.05 -24.66
CA GLY A 40 -11.40 2.23 -25.66
C GLY A 40 -12.93 2.26 -25.56
N SER A 41 -13.54 2.81 -26.61
CA SER A 41 -14.93 2.65 -27.08
C SER A 41 -16.06 3.20 -26.19
N GLY A 42 -16.68 4.25 -26.73
CA GLY A 42 -17.93 4.80 -26.24
C GLY A 42 -19.07 3.77 -26.24
N ASP A 43 -19.97 3.99 -25.27
CA ASP A 43 -21.40 3.62 -25.23
C ASP A 43 -21.79 3.15 -23.81
N SER A 44 -21.98 4.13 -22.92
CA SER A 44 -22.92 4.17 -21.79
C SER A 44 -22.33 5.02 -20.65
N PRO A 45 -22.66 6.32 -20.55
CA PRO A 45 -22.02 7.31 -19.66
C PRO A 45 -22.26 7.13 -18.14
N GLY A 46 -22.45 5.92 -17.63
CA GLY A 46 -22.65 5.67 -16.19
C GLY A 46 -21.92 4.45 -15.62
N ARG A 47 -21.73 3.37 -16.38
CA ARG A 47 -21.22 2.12 -15.82
C ARG A 47 -19.70 2.12 -15.67
N GLY A 48 -18.97 2.62 -16.66
CA GLY A 48 -17.51 2.74 -16.62
C GLY A 48 -17.06 3.63 -15.46
N THR A 49 -17.62 4.83 -15.36
CA THR A 49 -17.31 5.79 -14.28
C THR A 49 -17.58 5.23 -12.88
N LEU A 50 -18.71 4.56 -12.66
CA LEU A 50 -19.03 3.95 -11.36
C LEU A 50 -18.06 2.80 -11.01
N VAL A 51 -17.68 1.99 -12.00
CA VAL A 51 -16.67 0.93 -11.81
C VAL A 51 -15.31 1.54 -11.50
N VAL A 52 -14.89 2.60 -12.19
CA VAL A 52 -13.64 3.32 -11.90
C VAL A 52 -13.66 3.88 -10.48
N VAL A 53 -14.73 4.56 -10.07
CA VAL A 53 -14.88 5.09 -8.70
C VAL A 53 -14.85 3.97 -7.67
N ALA A 54 -15.54 2.85 -7.91
CA ALA A 54 -15.54 1.70 -7.01
C ALA A 54 -14.16 1.06 -6.91
N VAL A 55 -13.44 0.91 -8.03
CA VAL A 55 -12.06 0.40 -8.08
C VAL A 55 -11.11 1.33 -7.34
N VAL A 56 -11.19 2.64 -7.58
CA VAL A 56 -10.37 3.65 -6.91
C VAL A 56 -10.66 3.64 -5.40
N CYS A 57 -11.93 3.63 -5.00
CA CYS A 57 -12.33 3.56 -3.59
C CYS A 57 -11.85 2.27 -2.92
N GLY A 58 -12.01 1.12 -3.59
CA GLY A 58 -11.50 -0.17 -3.14
C GLY A 58 -9.97 -0.19 -3.03
N ALA A 59 -9.26 0.42 -3.98
CA ALA A 59 -7.81 0.57 -3.93
C ALA A 59 -7.40 1.42 -2.72
N PHE A 60 -8.01 2.59 -2.50
CA PHE A 60 -7.75 3.42 -1.32
C PHE A 60 -8.02 2.67 -0.02
N ALA A 61 -9.11 1.89 0.06
CA ALA A 61 -9.42 1.07 1.22
C ALA A 61 -8.38 -0.03 1.45
N LEU A 62 -7.91 -0.70 0.40
CA LEU A 62 -6.84 -1.70 0.48
C LEU A 62 -5.51 -1.08 0.90
N LEU A 63 -5.16 0.10 0.36
CA LEU A 63 -3.99 0.86 0.76
C LEU A 63 -4.05 1.23 2.24
N ALA A 64 -5.18 1.76 2.70
CA ALA A 64 -5.41 2.11 4.10
C ALA A 64 -5.35 0.88 5.01
N ALA A 65 -5.92 -0.25 4.58
CA ALA A 65 -5.86 -1.50 5.33
C ALA A 65 -4.43 -2.05 5.40
N ALA A 66 -3.66 -1.97 4.31
CA ALA A 66 -2.27 -2.40 4.27
C ALA A 66 -1.39 -1.53 5.19
N ASP A 67 -1.53 -0.20 5.11
CA ASP A 67 -0.86 0.74 6.01
C ASP A 67 -1.20 0.44 7.47
N LEU A 68 -2.49 0.31 7.80
CA LEU A 68 -2.94 -0.01 9.15
C LEU A 68 -2.38 -1.36 9.64
N LEU A 69 -2.37 -2.38 8.79
CA LEU A 69 -1.81 -3.70 9.11
C LEU A 69 -0.31 -3.61 9.40
N VAL A 70 0.42 -2.80 8.64
CA VAL A 70 1.85 -2.54 8.85
C VAL A 70 2.07 -1.78 10.15
N VAL A 71 1.29 -0.73 10.43
CA VAL A 71 1.34 0.03 11.69
C VAL A 71 1.06 -0.87 12.89
N VAL A 72 0.05 -1.73 12.81
CA VAL A 72 -0.29 -2.68 13.87
C VAL A 72 0.80 -3.74 14.03
N ARG A 73 1.34 -4.28 12.94
CA ARG A 73 2.47 -5.24 12.99
C ARG A 73 3.70 -4.59 13.61
N ARG A 74 3.99 -3.34 13.28
CA ARG A 74 5.07 -2.54 13.87
C ARG A 74 4.87 -2.37 15.38
N LEU A 75 3.69 -1.94 15.80
CA LEU A 75 3.38 -1.75 17.22
C LEU A 75 3.47 -3.05 18.03
N ARG A 76 3.00 -4.16 17.45
CA ARG A 76 3.13 -5.49 18.07
C ARG A 76 4.58 -5.96 18.15
N SER A 77 5.37 -5.70 17.11
CA SER A 77 6.80 -6.04 17.10
C SER A 77 7.57 -5.25 18.16
N GLU A 78 7.20 -4.00 18.45
CA GLU A 78 7.82 -3.19 19.50
C GLU A 78 7.39 -3.63 20.92
N ARG A 79 6.13 -4.06 21.08
CA ARG A 79 5.62 -4.57 22.36
C ARG A 79 6.15 -5.96 22.73
N GLY A 80 6.37 -6.84 21.75
CA GLY A 80 6.95 -8.18 21.99
C GLY A 80 8.38 -8.16 22.52
N THR A 81 9.12 -7.08 22.30
CA THR A 81 10.48 -6.86 22.82
C THR A 81 10.53 -6.21 24.21
N GLY A 82 9.40 -5.75 24.75
CA GLY A 82 9.35 -5.03 26.05
C GLY A 82 9.11 -5.91 27.29
N THR A 83 9.18 -7.24 27.15
CA THR A 83 8.89 -8.19 28.25
C THR A 83 10.05 -9.13 28.59
N ARG A 84 11.30 -8.71 28.36
CA ARG A 84 12.46 -9.50 28.78
C ARG A 84 13.49 -8.68 29.52
#